data_AF-A0A535EK99-F1
#
_entry.id   AF-A0A535EK99-F1
#
_cell.length_a   1.000
_cell.length_b   1.000
_cell.length_c   1.000
_cell.angle_alpha   90.00
_cell.angle_beta   90.00
_cell.angle_gamma   90.00
#
_symmetry.space_group_name_H-M   'P 1'
#
loop_
_entity.id
_entity.type
_entity.pdbx_description
1 polymer ?
#
loop_
_entity_poly.entity_id
_entity_poly.type
_entity_poly.pdbx_seq_one_letter_code
_entity_poly.pdbx_strand_id
1 'polypeptide(L)'
;MKGLKYLIAAVLLIITAPAVIAAPAVVTSTHVTSSRPLPAAITPLFPWVPAGGYPDHFPFGQCTWWAAYNRRVTWWGDAGNWLANAAAQGVPTSAVPSVAAIVVYRPGPAYSVFGHVAIVLSTQPGSYTVSEMNFIGEGRVDTRTVTWPDPNVSGFIPLEATG
;
A
#
# COMPACT_ATOMS: atom_id res chain seq x y z
N MET A 1 -6.41 74.54 32.67
CA MET A 1 -6.12 75.47 31.55
C MET A 1 -4.75 75.14 31.00
N LYS A 2 -4.60 75.31 29.68
CA LYS A 2 -3.39 75.16 28.84
C LYS A 2 -3.07 73.72 28.42
N GLY A 3 -3.69 73.35 27.30
CA GLY A 3 -3.32 72.19 26.49
C GLY A 3 -2.03 72.44 25.72
N LEU A 4 -1.29 71.37 25.51
CA LEU A 4 -0.10 71.35 24.66
C LEU A 4 -0.47 70.64 23.36
N LYS A 5 -0.67 71.46 22.32
CA LYS A 5 -0.88 71.03 20.94
C LYS A 5 0.46 70.57 20.39
N TYR A 6 0.65 69.26 20.20
CA TYR A 6 1.76 68.75 19.40
C TYR A 6 1.30 68.58 17.96
N LEU A 7 1.85 69.46 17.11
CA LEU A 7 1.73 69.45 15.66
C LEU A 7 2.17 68.09 15.12
N ILE A 8 1.23 67.36 14.51
CA ILE A 8 1.52 66.15 13.74
C ILE A 8 2.14 66.62 12.43
N ALA A 9 3.46 66.70 12.37
CA ALA A 9 4.19 66.94 11.13
C ALA A 9 4.12 65.66 10.29
N ALA A 10 3.44 65.77 9.14
CA ALA A 10 3.29 64.73 8.15
C ALA A 10 4.66 64.25 7.63
N VAL A 11 4.91 62.95 7.72
CA VAL A 11 5.91 62.26 6.92
C VAL A 11 5.15 61.28 6.03
N LEU A 12 4.78 61.75 4.84
CA LEU A 12 4.24 60.91 3.78
C LEU A 12 5.42 60.22 3.10
N LEU A 13 5.76 59.01 3.56
CA LEU A 13 6.73 58.15 2.89
C LEU A 13 6.04 57.52 1.67
N ILE A 14 6.27 58.09 0.48
CA ILE A 14 5.81 57.51 -0.78
C ILE A 14 6.72 56.32 -1.09
N ILE A 15 6.30 55.14 -0.65
CA ILE A 15 6.92 53.87 -1.04
C ILE A 15 6.38 53.50 -2.42
N THR A 16 7.11 53.85 -3.48
CA THR A 16 6.79 53.32 -4.82
C THR A 16 7.26 51.88 -4.89
N ALA A 17 6.36 50.95 -4.58
CA ALA A 17 6.58 49.54 -4.88
C ALA A 17 6.55 49.34 -6.41
N PRO A 18 7.49 48.57 -7.00
CA PRO A 18 7.36 48.22 -8.40
C PRO A 18 6.15 47.28 -8.56
N ALA A 19 5.29 47.58 -9.54
CA ALA A 19 4.20 46.71 -9.94
C ALA A 19 4.78 45.41 -10.48
N VAL A 20 4.71 44.34 -9.67
CA VAL A 20 5.03 42.99 -10.12
C VAL A 20 3.82 42.49 -10.91
N ILE A 21 3.89 42.60 -12.24
CA ILE A 21 2.94 41.91 -13.12
C ILE A 21 3.33 40.43 -13.08
N ALA A 22 2.74 39.69 -12.14
CA ALA A 22 2.79 38.24 -12.14
C ALA A 22 1.90 37.74 -13.29
N ALA A 23 2.52 37.17 -14.33
CA ALA A 23 1.81 36.39 -15.33
C ALA A 23 1.09 35.20 -14.67
N PRO A 24 -0.01 34.66 -15.24
CA PRO A 24 -0.55 33.41 -14.77
C PRO A 24 0.46 32.30 -15.09
N ALA A 25 1.17 31.82 -14.08
CA ALA A 25 1.87 30.55 -14.18
C ALA A 25 0.78 29.48 -14.33
N VAL A 26 0.59 28.99 -15.55
CA VAL A 26 -0.12 27.74 -15.79
C VAL A 26 0.68 26.67 -15.04
N VAL A 27 0.17 26.26 -13.87
CA VAL A 27 0.69 25.12 -13.15
C VAL A 27 0.21 23.88 -13.91
N THR A 28 0.92 23.53 -14.97
CA THR A 28 0.80 22.21 -15.56
C THR A 28 1.33 21.24 -14.52
N SER A 29 0.44 20.48 -13.89
CA SER A 29 0.81 19.35 -13.03
C SER A 29 1.51 18.31 -13.89
N THR A 30 2.82 18.46 -14.11
CA THR A 30 3.66 17.38 -14.57
C THR A 30 3.73 16.39 -13.43
N HIS A 31 2.96 15.31 -13.53
CA HIS A 31 3.18 14.12 -12.73
C HIS A 31 4.61 13.68 -13.02
N VAL A 32 5.55 14.04 -12.13
CA VAL A 32 6.93 13.57 -12.20
C VAL A 32 6.87 12.09 -11.88
N THR A 33 6.83 11.26 -12.91
CA THR A 33 7.15 9.84 -12.79
C THR A 33 8.62 9.76 -12.41
N SER A 34 8.87 9.71 -11.10
CA SER A 34 10.16 9.36 -10.53
C SER A 34 10.49 7.94 -10.97
N SER A 35 11.24 7.77 -12.06
CA SER A 35 11.78 6.48 -12.49
C SER A 35 12.95 6.10 -11.58
N ARG A 36 12.63 5.77 -10.33
CA ARG A 36 13.51 4.94 -9.50
C ARG A 36 13.68 3.62 -10.25
N PRO A 37 14.91 3.12 -10.48
CA PRO A 37 15.10 1.80 -11.08
C PRO A 37 14.28 0.79 -10.27
N LEU A 38 13.30 0.14 -10.90
CA LEU A 38 12.51 -0.87 -10.23
C LEU A 38 13.46 -2.02 -9.85
N PRO A 39 13.53 -2.44 -8.57
CA PRO A 39 14.20 -3.68 -8.23
C PRO A 39 13.49 -4.83 -8.96
N ALA A 40 14.25 -5.87 -9.36
CA ALA A 40 13.83 -7.12 -10.00
C ALA A 40 12.43 -7.10 -10.66
N ALA A 41 12.40 -7.08 -12.00
CA ALA A 41 11.18 -7.03 -12.81
C ALA A 41 9.95 -7.68 -12.13
N ILE A 42 8.97 -6.84 -11.77
CA ILE A 42 7.67 -7.25 -11.22
C ILE A 42 7.06 -8.27 -12.18
N THR A 43 7.10 -9.54 -11.79
CA THR A 43 6.65 -10.66 -12.63
C THR A 43 5.49 -11.38 -11.92
N PRO A 44 4.38 -11.67 -12.61
CA PRO A 44 3.28 -12.41 -12.01
C PRO A 44 3.72 -13.79 -11.48
N LEU A 45 3.18 -14.17 -10.33
CA LEU A 45 3.55 -15.40 -9.61
C LEU A 45 3.00 -16.68 -10.26
N PHE A 46 1.91 -16.57 -11.03
CA PHE A 46 1.27 -17.71 -11.67
C PHE A 46 0.93 -17.42 -13.13
N PRO A 47 0.90 -18.43 -14.01
CA PRO A 47 0.66 -18.24 -15.45
C PRO A 47 -0.69 -17.60 -15.81
N TRP A 48 -1.70 -17.75 -14.94
CA TRP A 48 -3.04 -17.18 -15.15
C TRP A 48 -3.19 -15.75 -14.63
N VAL A 49 -2.17 -15.20 -13.98
CA VAL A 49 -2.17 -13.80 -13.56
C VAL A 49 -1.79 -12.93 -14.78
N PRO A 50 -2.54 -11.85 -15.08
CA PRO A 50 -2.20 -10.96 -16.20
C PRO A 50 -0.76 -10.44 -16.09
N ALA A 51 -0.12 -10.17 -17.22
CA ALA A 51 1.28 -9.71 -17.26
C ALA A 51 1.54 -8.45 -16.42
N GLY A 52 0.55 -7.55 -16.30
CA GLY A 52 0.58 -6.35 -15.47
C GLY A 52 -0.14 -6.48 -14.13
N GLY A 53 -0.46 -7.70 -13.69
CA GLY A 53 -1.23 -7.98 -12.49
C GLY A 53 -2.74 -7.71 -12.63
N TYR A 54 -3.49 -8.01 -11.57
CA TYR A 54 -4.89 -7.59 -11.49
C TYR A 54 -4.97 -6.09 -11.15
N PRO A 55 -6.00 -5.38 -11.63
CA PRO A 55 -6.27 -4.01 -11.22
C PRO A 55 -6.54 -3.93 -9.71
N ASP A 56 -5.90 -2.98 -9.05
CA ASP A 56 -6.01 -2.79 -7.61
C ASP A 56 -5.91 -1.30 -7.23
N HIS A 57 -6.07 -1.01 -5.95
CA HIS A 57 -6.05 0.33 -5.37
C HIS A 57 -5.03 0.48 -4.23
N PHE A 58 -4.23 -0.56 -3.98
CA PHE A 58 -3.28 -0.57 -2.89
C PHE A 58 -2.00 0.17 -3.31
N PRO A 59 -1.24 0.73 -2.36
CA PRO A 59 -0.04 1.47 -2.69
C PRO A 59 1.04 0.51 -3.16
N PHE A 60 1.61 0.77 -4.34
CA PHE A 60 2.81 0.06 -4.79
C PHE A 60 3.87 0.04 -3.68
N GLY A 61 4.52 -1.10 -3.51
CA GLY A 61 5.55 -1.25 -2.49
C GLY A 61 5.06 -1.89 -1.20
N GLN A 62 3.76 -2.16 -1.05
CA GLN A 62 3.14 -2.79 0.12
C GLN A 62 2.79 -4.26 -0.10
N CYS A 63 2.66 -5.01 0.99
CA CYS A 63 2.23 -6.41 0.98
C CYS A 63 0.86 -6.61 0.32
N THR A 64 -0.07 -5.69 0.60
CA THR A 64 -1.42 -5.65 0.03
C THR A 64 -1.39 -5.47 -1.48
N TRP A 65 -0.55 -4.56 -1.98
CA TRP A 65 -0.39 -4.36 -3.42
C TRP A 65 0.15 -5.61 -4.11
N TRP A 66 1.18 -6.25 -3.56
CA TRP A 66 1.73 -7.47 -4.18
C TRP A 66 0.75 -8.65 -4.16
N ALA A 67 -0.02 -8.79 -3.08
CA ALA A 67 -1.08 -9.79 -3.02
C ALA A 67 -2.18 -9.49 -4.06
N ALA A 68 -2.63 -8.23 -4.17
CA ALA A 68 -3.65 -7.82 -5.13
C ALA A 68 -3.17 -7.88 -6.58
N TYR A 69 -1.88 -7.63 -6.84
CA TYR A 69 -1.27 -7.82 -8.15
C TYR A 69 -1.42 -9.27 -8.63
N ASN A 70 -1.30 -10.23 -7.72
CA ASN A 70 -1.30 -11.66 -8.02
C ASN A 70 -2.64 -12.38 -7.77
N ARG A 71 -3.59 -11.74 -7.09
CA ARG A 71 -4.92 -12.27 -6.78
C ARG A 71 -5.94 -11.16 -6.93
N ARG A 72 -7.10 -11.48 -7.52
CA ARG A 72 -8.22 -10.54 -7.57
C ARG A 72 -8.71 -10.24 -6.16
N VAL A 73 -8.56 -8.99 -5.73
CA VAL A 73 -8.99 -8.47 -4.42
C VAL A 73 -10.02 -7.38 -4.66
N THR A 74 -11.25 -7.58 -4.18
CA THR A 74 -12.39 -6.65 -4.35
C THR A 74 -12.76 -5.91 -3.06
N TRP A 75 -12.01 -6.13 -1.99
CA TRP A 75 -12.18 -5.49 -0.69
C TRP A 75 -11.03 -4.51 -0.41
N TRP A 76 -11.20 -3.72 0.65
CA TRP A 76 -10.28 -2.65 1.06
C TRP A 76 -9.68 -2.94 2.43
N GLY A 77 -8.83 -2.02 2.91
CA GLY A 77 -8.35 -1.96 4.28
C GLY A 77 -6.97 -2.59 4.49
N ASP A 78 -6.52 -2.51 5.74
CA ASP A 78 -5.23 -3.02 6.15
C ASP A 78 -5.16 -4.55 6.06
N ALA A 79 -3.95 -5.06 5.89
CA ALA A 79 -3.69 -6.47 5.66
C ALA A 79 -4.37 -7.38 6.71
N GLY A 80 -4.31 -7.01 7.99
CA GLY A 80 -4.92 -7.77 9.08
C GLY A 80 -6.45 -7.90 9.01
N ASN A 81 -7.14 -7.04 8.25
CA ASN A 81 -8.59 -7.08 8.10
C ASN A 81 -9.07 -7.90 6.90
N TRP A 82 -8.16 -8.32 6.01
CA TRP A 82 -8.54 -8.92 4.73
C TRP A 82 -9.35 -10.21 4.86
N LEU A 83 -9.06 -11.04 5.87
CA LEU A 83 -9.82 -12.28 6.08
C LEU A 83 -11.30 -12.00 6.36
N ALA A 84 -11.59 -11.03 7.23
CA ALA A 84 -12.95 -10.62 7.55
C ALA A 84 -13.62 -9.90 6.38
N ASN A 85 -12.89 -9.05 5.67
CA ASN A 85 -13.44 -8.29 4.54
C ASN A 85 -13.76 -9.19 3.34
N ALA A 86 -12.92 -10.20 3.07
CA ALA A 86 -13.18 -11.21 2.06
C ALA A 86 -14.43 -12.03 2.42
N ALA A 87 -14.52 -12.51 3.66
CA ALA A 87 -15.68 -13.25 4.16
C ALA A 87 -16.98 -12.42 4.07
N ALA A 88 -16.92 -11.11 4.39
CA ALA A 88 -18.06 -10.20 4.28
C ALA A 88 -18.57 -10.02 2.83
N GLN A 89 -17.72 -10.30 1.84
CA GLN A 89 -18.09 -10.32 0.42
C GLN A 89 -18.47 -11.73 -0.09
N GLY A 90 -18.58 -12.71 0.81
CA GLY A 90 -18.92 -14.09 0.45
C GLY A 90 -17.76 -14.88 -0.16
N VAL A 91 -16.53 -14.37 -0.07
CA VAL A 91 -15.33 -15.09 -0.52
C VAL A 91 -14.96 -16.16 0.54
N PRO A 92 -14.82 -17.43 0.15
CA PRO A 92 -14.32 -18.50 1.01
C PRO A 92 -13.06 -18.14 1.79
N THR A 93 -13.05 -18.60 3.04
CA THR A 93 -11.87 -18.54 3.91
C THR A 93 -11.56 -19.94 4.41
N SER A 94 -10.30 -20.18 4.76
CA SER A 94 -9.79 -21.47 5.21
C SER A 94 -8.88 -21.29 6.41
N ALA A 95 -8.85 -22.30 7.28
CA ALA A 95 -7.87 -22.41 8.34
C ALA A 95 -6.58 -23.12 7.88
N VAL A 96 -6.53 -23.67 6.66
CA VAL A 96 -5.44 -24.49 6.14
C VAL A 96 -4.81 -23.84 4.91
N PRO A 97 -3.47 -23.83 4.77
CA PRO A 97 -2.80 -23.28 3.60
C PRO A 97 -3.12 -24.08 2.34
N SER A 98 -3.26 -23.38 1.22
CA SER A 98 -3.34 -23.96 -0.12
C SER A 98 -2.58 -23.10 -1.12
N VAL A 99 -2.10 -23.70 -2.22
CA VAL A 99 -1.38 -22.97 -3.27
C VAL A 99 -2.27 -21.86 -3.85
N ALA A 100 -1.67 -20.70 -4.10
CA ALA A 100 -2.30 -19.46 -4.55
C ALA A 100 -3.29 -18.82 -3.55
N ALA A 101 -3.42 -19.34 -2.33
CA ALA A 101 -4.15 -18.66 -1.28
C ALA A 101 -3.44 -17.37 -0.86
N ILE A 102 -4.21 -16.38 -0.41
CA ILE A 102 -3.68 -15.24 0.35
C ILE A 102 -3.67 -15.68 1.82
N VAL A 103 -2.51 -15.74 2.46
CA VAL A 103 -2.42 -15.87 3.91
C VAL A 103 -2.58 -14.51 4.57
N VAL A 104 -3.33 -14.45 5.65
CA VAL A 104 -3.57 -13.22 6.44
C VAL A 104 -2.95 -13.38 7.83
N TYR A 105 -2.02 -12.51 8.15
CA TYR A 105 -1.35 -12.43 9.46
C TYR A 105 -1.98 -11.34 10.32
N ARG A 106 -2.17 -11.63 11.62
CA ARG A 106 -2.74 -10.71 12.59
C ARG A 106 -1.86 -9.45 12.76
N PRO A 107 -2.47 -8.28 13.03
CA PRO A 107 -1.74 -7.14 13.57
C PRO A 107 -0.96 -7.52 14.83
N GLY A 108 0.32 -7.15 14.90
CA GLY A 108 1.17 -7.47 16.03
C GLY A 108 2.67 -7.38 15.72
N PRO A 109 3.52 -7.62 16.73
CA PRO A 109 4.96 -7.43 16.63
C PRO A 109 5.66 -8.45 15.72
N ALA A 110 5.03 -9.61 15.45
CA ALA A 110 5.60 -10.65 14.62
C ALA A 110 5.68 -10.28 13.13
N TYR A 111 4.77 -9.41 12.68
CA TYR A 111 4.61 -9.08 11.26
C TYR A 111 4.54 -7.57 11.02
N SER A 112 3.54 -6.91 11.59
CA SER A 112 3.34 -5.45 11.49
C SER A 112 2.14 -5.04 12.34
N VAL A 113 2.11 -3.78 12.79
CA VAL A 113 0.95 -3.18 13.47
C VAL A 113 -0.31 -3.11 12.59
N PHE A 114 -0.18 -3.23 11.26
CA PHE A 114 -1.30 -3.28 10.32
C PHE A 114 -1.68 -4.72 9.90
N GLY A 115 -1.00 -5.72 10.46
CA GLY A 115 -1.00 -7.09 9.95
C GLY A 115 -0.17 -7.21 8.66
N HIS A 116 -0.20 -8.40 8.07
CA HIS A 116 0.54 -8.67 6.84
C HIS A 116 -0.23 -9.68 5.97
N VAL A 117 0.00 -9.65 4.66
CA VAL A 117 -0.57 -10.61 3.71
C VAL A 117 0.49 -11.08 2.74
N ALA A 118 0.37 -12.34 2.32
CA ALA A 118 1.29 -12.96 1.39
C ALA A 118 0.59 -13.97 0.48
N ILE A 119 1.19 -14.29 -0.66
CA ILE A 119 0.69 -15.31 -1.58
C ILE A 119 1.40 -16.63 -1.30
N VAL A 120 0.64 -17.69 -1.06
CA VAL A 120 1.18 -19.05 -0.87
C VAL A 120 1.62 -19.61 -2.23
N LEU A 121 2.90 -19.93 -2.37
CA LEU A 121 3.48 -20.53 -3.57
C LEU A 121 3.44 -22.06 -3.55
N SER A 122 3.68 -22.66 -2.38
CA SER A 122 3.73 -24.10 -2.21
C SER A 122 3.35 -24.49 -0.78
N THR A 123 2.94 -25.74 -0.59
CA THR A 123 2.62 -26.30 0.72
C THR A 123 3.35 -27.61 0.93
N GLN A 124 3.70 -27.90 2.18
CA GLN A 124 4.33 -29.14 2.63
C GLN A 124 3.75 -29.52 4.00
N PRO A 125 3.92 -30.77 4.47
CA PRO A 125 3.55 -31.12 5.84
C PRO A 125 4.29 -30.22 6.83
N GLY A 126 3.54 -29.42 7.60
CA GLY A 126 4.08 -28.54 8.64
C GLY A 126 4.67 -27.21 8.15
N SER A 127 4.55 -26.86 6.87
CA SER A 127 5.03 -25.57 6.37
C SER A 127 4.38 -25.15 5.03
N TYR A 128 4.58 -23.89 4.66
CA TYR A 128 4.26 -23.38 3.33
C TYR A 128 5.27 -22.31 2.93
N THR A 129 5.49 -22.14 1.63
CA THR A 129 6.33 -21.05 1.11
C THR A 129 5.43 -19.93 0.61
N VAL A 130 5.79 -18.68 0.92
CA VAL A 130 5.07 -17.49 0.47
C VAL A 130 5.95 -16.59 -0.40
N SER A 131 5.31 -15.82 -1.27
CA SER A 131 5.88 -14.59 -1.83
C SER A 131 5.09 -13.39 -1.32
N GLU A 132 5.83 -12.36 -0.91
CA GLU A 132 5.30 -11.14 -0.32
C GLU A 132 6.18 -9.95 -0.70
N MET A 133 5.66 -8.74 -0.48
CA MET A 133 6.41 -7.50 -0.65
C MET A 133 6.40 -6.75 0.68
N ASN A 134 7.48 -6.04 0.96
CA ASN A 134 7.64 -5.23 2.17
C ASN A 134 7.72 -6.03 3.47
N PHE A 135 8.07 -7.32 3.42
CA PHE A 135 8.46 -8.03 4.64
C PHE A 135 9.92 -7.71 4.98
N ILE A 136 10.82 -7.80 4.00
CA ILE A 136 12.22 -7.38 4.17
C ILE A 136 12.46 -5.90 3.93
N GLY A 137 11.45 -5.13 3.49
CA GLY A 137 11.48 -3.66 3.33
C GLY A 137 10.80 -3.13 2.05
N GLU A 138 10.52 -1.83 2.03
CA GLU A 138 9.56 -1.23 1.08
C GLU A 138 9.91 -1.47 -0.39
N GLY A 139 8.93 -1.94 -1.17
CA GLY A 139 9.12 -2.23 -2.60
C GLY A 139 10.00 -3.43 -2.90
N ARG A 140 10.43 -4.20 -1.90
CA ARG A 140 11.19 -5.44 -2.10
C ARG A 140 10.26 -6.64 -2.00
N VAL A 141 10.26 -7.45 -3.06
CA VAL A 141 9.66 -8.78 -3.04
C VAL A 141 10.64 -9.76 -2.42
N ASP A 142 10.15 -10.64 -1.56
CA ASP A 142 10.90 -11.77 -1.06
C ASP A 142 10.05 -13.04 -1.04
N THR A 143 10.71 -14.14 -0.72
CA THR A 143 10.10 -15.46 -0.59
C THR A 143 10.67 -16.11 0.66
N ARG A 144 9.79 -16.65 1.49
CA ARG A 144 10.19 -17.36 2.71
C ARG A 144 9.31 -18.56 2.98
N THR A 145 9.88 -19.52 3.69
CA THR A 145 9.13 -20.64 4.26
C THR A 145 8.61 -20.26 5.63
N VAL A 146 7.35 -20.58 5.89
CA VAL A 146 6.64 -20.32 7.13
C VAL A 146 6.25 -21.67 7.74
N THR A 147 6.54 -21.85 9.02
CA THR A 147 6.09 -23.02 9.78
C THR A 147 4.57 -22.99 9.92
N TRP A 148 3.93 -24.16 9.83
CA TRP A 148 2.50 -24.32 10.00
C TRP A 148 2.21 -25.41 11.05
N PRO A 149 1.42 -25.13 12.09
CA PRO A 149 0.69 -23.88 12.36
C PRO A 149 1.57 -22.72 12.85
N ASP A 150 1.28 -21.51 12.38
CA ASP A 150 1.81 -20.25 12.93
C ASP A 150 0.71 -19.58 13.79
N PRO A 151 0.95 -19.32 15.08
CA PRO A 151 -0.04 -18.71 15.97
C PRO A 151 -0.45 -17.27 15.59
N ASN A 152 0.27 -16.61 14.69
CA ASN A 152 -0.04 -15.27 14.22
C ASN A 152 -0.89 -15.27 12.95
N VAL A 153 -1.14 -16.43 12.33
CA VAL A 153 -2.02 -16.53 11.16
C VAL A 153 -3.48 -16.42 11.59
N SER A 154 -4.20 -15.47 11.01
CA SER A 154 -5.65 -15.34 11.13
C SER A 154 -6.36 -16.43 10.32
N GLY A 155 -5.86 -16.71 9.13
CA GLY A 155 -6.41 -17.69 8.20
C GLY A 155 -5.92 -17.45 6.77
N PHE A 156 -6.57 -18.12 5.81
CA PHE A 156 -6.24 -18.10 4.39
C PHE A 156 -7.47 -17.76 3.56
N ILE A 157 -7.26 -17.12 2.42
CA ILE A 157 -8.28 -16.84 1.39
C ILE A 157 -7.88 -17.66 0.14
N PRO A 158 -8.41 -18.89 0.00
CA PRO A 158 -8.04 -19.78 -1.09
C PRO A 158 -8.31 -19.19 -2.48
N LEU A 159 -7.57 -19.65 -3.49
CA LEU A 159 -7.99 -19.44 -4.88
C LEU A 159 -9.28 -20.24 -5.09
N GLU A 160 -10.36 -19.56 -5.48
CA GLU A 160 -11.62 -20.21 -5.85
C GLU A 160 -11.34 -21.27 -6.92
N ALA A 161 -11.93 -22.46 -6.76
CA ALA A 161 -11.95 -23.42 -7.85
C ALA A 161 -12.78 -22.79 -8.97
N THR A 162 -12.14 -22.44 -10.09
CA THR A 162 -12.86 -22.14 -11.32
C THR A 162 -13.62 -23.41 -11.69
N GLY A 163 -14.94 -23.40 -11.47
CA GLY A 163 -15.84 -24.46 -11.94
C GLY A 163 -15.91 -24.54 -13.45
#